data_AF-A0A318PG13-F1
#
_entry.id   AF-A0A318PG13-F1
#
_cell.length_a   1.000
_cell.length_b   1.000
_cell.length_c   1.000
_cell.angle_alpha   90.00
_cell.angle_beta   90.00
_cell.angle_gamma   90.00
#
_symmetry.space_group_name_H-M   'P 1'
#
loop_
_entity.id
_entity.type
_entity.pdbx_description
1 polymer ?
#
loop_
_entity_poly.entity_id
_entity_poly.type
_entity_poly.pdbx_seq_one_letter_code
_entity_poly.pdbx_strand_id
1 'polypeptide(L)'
;MIMREADRRQSRSLVQDDDLWERLRAIEDKLSLIIEILSPEDSDGPTLDEILGRLVTLIAAQNPMLRRIDLTTGRLLDIQEGRTPRSARPDDEDGADA
;
A
#
# COMPACT_ATOMS: atom_id res chain seq x y z
N MET A 1 -43.33 -35.26 -37.27
CA MET A 1 -42.85 -34.66 -36.00
C MET A 1 -41.33 -34.47 -36.07
N ILE A 2 -40.82 -33.68 -37.02
CA ILE A 2 -39.37 -33.45 -37.22
C ILE A 2 -39.06 -31.94 -37.16
N MET A 3 -40.00 -31.10 -37.61
CA MET A 3 -39.87 -29.64 -37.64
C MET A 3 -39.63 -29.00 -36.26
N ARG A 4 -40.18 -29.56 -35.17
CA ARG A 4 -39.97 -29.04 -33.80
C ARG A 4 -38.59 -29.36 -33.21
N GLU A 5 -37.89 -30.36 -33.74
CA GLU A 5 -36.57 -30.77 -33.26
C GLU A 5 -35.48 -29.82 -33.80
N ALA A 6 -35.61 -29.42 -35.07
CA ALA A 6 -34.70 -28.50 -35.74
C ALA A 6 -34.74 -27.11 -35.09
N ASP A 7 -35.94 -26.59 -34.80
CA ASP A 7 -36.11 -25.32 -34.08
C ASP A 7 -35.40 -25.33 -32.73
N ARG A 8 -35.57 -26.39 -31.93
CA ARG A 8 -34.92 -26.48 -30.61
C ARG A 8 -33.39 -26.51 -30.68
N ARG A 9 -32.83 -27.18 -31.69
CA ARG A 9 -31.36 -27.21 -31.89
C ARG A 9 -30.84 -25.83 -32.29
N GLN A 10 -31.58 -25.14 -33.15
CA GLN A 10 -31.23 -23.80 -33.61
C GLN A 10 -31.33 -22.77 -32.47
N SER A 11 -32.39 -22.81 -31.65
CA SER A 11 -32.51 -21.96 -30.46
C SER A 11 -31.41 -22.19 -29.45
N ARG A 12 -30.99 -23.45 -29.24
CA ARG A 12 -29.92 -23.79 -28.30
C ARG A 12 -28.53 -23.34 -28.77
N SER A 13 -28.29 -23.34 -30.08
CA SER A 13 -27.07 -22.81 -30.70
C SER A 13 -26.97 -21.29 -30.52
N LEU A 14 -28.05 -20.55 -30.77
CA LEU A 14 -28.08 -19.09 -30.62
C LEU A 14 -27.83 -18.66 -29.16
N VAL A 15 -28.43 -19.37 -28.20
CA VAL A 15 -28.21 -19.11 -26.77
C VAL A 15 -26.77 -19.41 -26.33
N GLN A 16 -26.10 -20.38 -26.96
CA GLN A 16 -24.68 -20.67 -26.69
C GLN A 16 -23.75 -19.60 -27.25
N ASP A 17 -24.07 -19.05 -28.42
CA ASP A 17 -23.29 -17.95 -29.01
C ASP A 17 -23.44 -16.68 -28.17
N ASP A 18 -24.65 -16.36 -27.70
CA ASP A 18 -24.88 -15.20 -26.82
C ASP A 18 -24.11 -15.31 -25.48
N ASP A 19 -24.11 -16.49 -24.83
CA ASP A 19 -23.31 -16.73 -23.61
C ASP A 19 -21.80 -16.59 -23.88
N LEU A 20 -21.34 -17.04 -25.05
CA LEU A 20 -19.95 -16.88 -25.46
C LEU A 20 -19.57 -15.40 -25.64
N TRP A 21 -20.44 -14.60 -26.28
CA TRP A 21 -20.23 -13.18 -26.47
C TRP A 21 -20.24 -12.40 -25.15
N GLU A 22 -21.14 -12.75 -24.23
CA GLU A 22 -21.19 -12.13 -22.91
C GLU A 22 -19.92 -12.44 -22.09
N ARG A 23 -19.41 -13.67 -22.18
CA ARG A 23 -18.13 -14.06 -21.56
C ARG A 23 -16.94 -13.34 -22.17
N LEU A 24 -16.89 -13.20 -23.50
CA LEU A 24 -15.84 -12.45 -24.18
C LEU A 24 -15.83 -10.99 -23.75
N ARG A 25 -17.01 -10.37 -23.62
CA ARG A 25 -17.15 -9.00 -23.13
C ARG A 25 -16.71 -8.84 -21.68
N ALA A 26 -17.09 -9.78 -20.81
CA ALA A 26 -16.63 -9.78 -19.42
C ALA A 26 -15.11 -9.98 -19.30
N ILE A 27 -14.49 -10.71 -20.23
CA ILE A 27 -13.03 -10.84 -20.31
C ILE A 27 -12.41 -9.53 -20.79
N GLU A 28 -12.96 -8.89 -21.81
CA GLU A 28 -12.51 -7.58 -22.33
C GLU A 28 -12.57 -6.49 -21.25
N ASP A 29 -13.66 -6.41 -20.49
CA ASP A 29 -13.82 -5.45 -19.40
C ASP A 29 -12.76 -5.65 -18.31
N LYS A 30 -12.50 -6.92 -17.93
CA LYS A 30 -11.47 -7.26 -16.94
C LYS A 30 -10.07 -6.95 -17.43
N LEU A 31 -9.78 -7.22 -18.70
CA LEU A 31 -8.49 -6.92 -19.31
C LEU A 31 -8.27 -5.41 -19.41
N SER A 32 -9.30 -4.64 -19.73
CA SER A 32 -9.25 -3.16 -19.76
C SER A 32 -8.90 -2.59 -18.39
N LEU A 33 -9.52 -3.10 -17.33
CA LEU A 33 -9.22 -2.72 -15.95
C LEU A 33 -7.78 -3.07 -15.53
N ILE A 34 -7.29 -4.26 -15.93
CA ILE A 34 -5.90 -4.65 -15.66
C ILE A 34 -4.92 -3.70 -16.35
N ILE A 35 -5.20 -3.30 -17.59
CA ILE A 35 -4.37 -2.35 -18.33
C ILE A 35 -4.35 -0.98 -17.65
N GLU A 36 -5.51 -0.47 -17.19
CA GLU A 36 -5.60 0.79 -16.44
C GLU A 36 -4.77 0.77 -15.15
N ILE A 37 -4.82 -0.33 -14.40
CA ILE A 37 -4.05 -0.48 -13.15
C ILE A 37 -2.54 -0.59 -13.42
N LEU A 38 -2.15 -1.31 -14.46
CA LEU A 38 -0.73 -1.58 -14.78
C LEU A 38 -0.08 -0.51 -15.63
N SER A 39 -0.88 0.34 -16.28
CA SER A 39 -0.44 1.49 -17.07
C SER A 39 -1.06 2.76 -16.50
N PRO A 40 -0.76 3.09 -15.22
CA PRO A 40 -1.23 4.34 -14.66
C PRO A 40 -0.73 5.47 -15.56
N GLU A 41 -1.59 6.45 -15.84
CA GLU A 41 -1.12 7.69 -16.44
C GLU A 41 -0.03 8.28 -15.55
N ASP A 42 0.93 9.00 -16.14
CA ASP A 42 1.90 9.80 -15.38
C ASP A 42 1.09 10.71 -14.45
N SER A 43 0.98 10.31 -13.18
CA SER A 43 0.15 11.04 -12.24
C SER A 43 0.86 12.34 -11.91
N ASP A 44 0.14 13.46 -11.89
CA ASP A 44 0.61 14.71 -11.27
C ASP A 44 0.84 14.57 -9.73
N GLY A 45 0.65 13.37 -9.18
CA GLY A 45 0.89 13.02 -7.79
C GLY A 45 2.37 12.73 -7.51
N PRO A 46 2.79 12.86 -6.24
CA PRO A 46 4.19 12.68 -5.89
C PRO A 46 4.64 11.24 -6.18
N THR A 47 5.82 11.11 -6.78
CA THR A 47 6.40 9.80 -7.09
C THR A 47 6.65 9.00 -5.82
N LEU A 48 6.80 7.68 -5.95
CA LEU A 48 7.18 6.82 -4.82
C LEU A 48 8.45 7.34 -4.13
N ASP A 49 9.45 7.76 -4.91
CA ASP A 49 10.70 8.31 -4.39
C ASP A 49 10.49 9.62 -3.62
N GLU A 50 9.59 10.49 -4.06
CA GLU A 50 9.24 11.71 -3.36
C GLU A 50 8.50 11.44 -2.03
N ILE A 51 7.61 10.45 -2.02
CA ILE A 51 6.93 10.02 -0.80
C ILE A 51 7.95 9.41 0.19
N LEU A 52 8.86 8.56 -0.31
CA LEU A 52 9.92 7.95 0.51
C LEU A 52 10.87 9.01 1.07
N GLY A 53 11.27 10.00 0.26
CA GLY A 53 12.10 11.13 0.72
C GLY A 53 11.43 11.95 1.83
N ARG A 54 10.12 12.22 1.69
CA ARG A 54 9.33 12.90 2.74
C ARG A 54 9.24 12.06 4.02
N LEU A 55 9.07 10.75 3.90
CA LEU A 55 9.01 9.84 5.04
C LEU A 55 10.33 9.82 5.81
N VAL A 56 11.47 9.72 5.11
CA VAL A 56 12.81 9.77 5.72
C VAL A 56 13.01 11.08 6.47
N THR A 57 12.61 12.21 5.87
CA THR A 57 12.72 13.54 6.50
C THR A 57 11.87 13.63 7.78
N LEU A 58 10.64 13.12 7.75
CA LEU A 58 9.75 13.08 8.91
C LEU A 58 10.31 12.22 10.06
N ILE A 59 10.87 11.05 9.73
CA ILE A 59 11.49 10.15 10.73
C ILE A 59 12.74 10.81 11.33
N ALA A 60 13.59 11.41 10.51
CA ALA A 60 14.79 12.12 10.98
C ALA A 60 14.42 13.26 11.94
N ALA A 61 13.36 14.01 11.66
CA ALA A 61 12.86 15.06 12.54
C ALA A 61 12.29 14.54 13.88
N GLN A 62 11.87 13.27 13.93
CA GLN A 62 11.36 12.63 15.15
C GLN A 62 12.45 11.99 16.03
N ASN A 63 13.65 11.74 15.50
CA ASN A 63 14.75 11.13 16.24
C ASN A 63 15.14 11.86 17.54
N PRO A 64 15.20 13.21 17.59
CA PRO A 64 15.48 13.93 18.84
C PRO A 64 14.41 13.70 19.91
N MET A 65 13.15 13.58 19.50
CA MET A 65 12.04 13.32 20.41
C MET A 65 12.11 11.88 20.95
N LEU A 66 12.44 10.90 20.12
CA LEU A 66 12.62 9.50 20.52
C LEU A 66 13.79 9.34 21.50
N ARG A 67 14.95 9.95 21.21
CA ARG A 67 16.10 9.95 22.16
C ARG A 67 15.74 10.57 23.50
N ARG A 68 15.00 11.67 23.48
CA ARG A 68 14.53 12.33 24.71
C ARG A 68 13.57 11.44 25.49
N ILE A 69 12.66 10.72 24.81
CA ILE A 69 11.77 9.74 25.46
C ILE A 69 12.58 8.61 26.09
N ASP A 70 13.58 8.05 25.40
CA ASP A 70 14.44 6.99 25.92
C ASP A 70 15.23 7.45 27.15
N LEU A 71 15.80 8.66 27.12
CA LEU A 71 16.50 9.26 28.26
C LEU A 71 15.59 9.45 29.47
N THR A 72 14.37 9.93 29.24
CA THR A 72 13.41 10.20 30.32
C THR A 72 12.90 8.90 30.92
N THR A 73 12.59 7.91 30.06
CA THR A 73 12.14 6.58 30.46
C THR A 73 13.23 5.83 31.23
N GLY A 74 14.47 5.86 30.74
CA GLY A 74 15.61 5.24 31.41
C GLY A 74 15.86 5.82 32.80
N ARG A 75 15.82 7.15 32.95
CA ARG A 75 15.93 7.80 34.27
C ARG A 75 14.78 7.44 35.20
N LEU A 76 13.55 7.38 34.70
CA LEU A 76 12.38 7.03 35.50
C LEU A 76 12.51 5.60 36.05
N LEU A 77 12.98 4.66 35.22
CA LEU A 77 13.22 3.28 35.61
C LEU A 77 14.35 3.17 36.65
N ASP A 78 15.46 3.88 36.47
CA ASP A 78 16.56 3.89 37.45
C ASP A 78 16.07 4.35 38.84
N ILE A 79 15.23 5.38 38.90
CA ILE A 79 14.62 5.89 40.15
C ILE A 79 13.71 4.84 40.79
N GLN A 80 12.88 4.17 39.99
CA GLN A 80 11.97 3.12 40.47
C GLN A 80 12.74 1.90 41.01
N GLU A 81 13.89 1.58 40.42
CA GLU A 81 14.77 0.49 40.85
C GLU A 81 15.72 0.88 42.01
N GLY A 82 15.65 2.12 42.51
CA GLY A 82 16.50 2.62 43.60
C GLY A 82 17.96 2.83 43.19
N ARG A 83 18.25 2.91 41.89
CA ARG A 83 19.58 3.15 41.32
C ARG A 83 19.82 4.65 41.12
N THR A 84 21.08 5.06 41.07
CA THR A 84 21.45 6.44 40.76
C THR A 84 21.09 6.76 39.30
N PRO A 85 20.27 7.80 39.02
CA PRO A 85 19.83 8.09 37.65
C PRO A 85 20.99 8.49 36.74
N ARG A 86 21.01 7.96 35.51
CA ARG A 86 22.00 8.36 34.50
C ARG A 86 21.81 9.83 34.10
N SER A 87 22.87 10.64 34.22
CA SER A 87 22.92 12.00 33.67
C SER A 87 23.05 11.95 32.14
N ALA A 88 22.42 12.89 31.43
CA ALA A 88 22.50 12.99 29.97
C ALA A 88 23.95 13.34 29.62
N ARG A 89 24.54 12.68 28.63
CA ARG A 89 25.85 13.08 28.12
C ARG A 89 25.66 14.24 27.15
N PRO A 90 26.63 15.16 27.05
CA PRO A 90 26.56 16.27 26.07
C PRO A 90 26.39 15.77 24.63
N ASP A 91 26.92 14.59 24.30
CA ASP A 91 26.79 13.95 22.98
C ASP A 91 25.35 13.52 22.63
N ASP A 92 24.44 13.51 23.61
CA ASP A 92 23.02 13.20 23.35
C ASP A 92 22.24 14.42 22.80
N GLU A 93 22.79 15.63 22.93
CA GLU A 93 22.16 16.89 22.48
C GLU A 93 22.66 17.38 21.10
N ASP A 94 23.86 16.97 20.65
CA ASP A 94 24.50 17.52 19.45
C ASP A 94 24.88 16.44 18.43
N GLY A 95 23.86 15.72 17.94
CA GLY A 95 23.98 14.82 16.79
C GLY A 95 23.59 15.52 15.49
N ALA A 96 24.18 16.68 15.20
CA ALA A 96 24.12 17.32 13.88
C ALA A 96 25.43 17.06 13.14
N ASP A 97 25.29 16.57 11.91
CA ASP A 97 26.28 16.45 10.83
C ASP A 97 27.43 15.44 10.94
N ALA A 98 27.16 14.23 10.44
CA ALA A 98 28.05 13.45 9.56
C ALA A 98 27.24 12.47 8.70
#